data_AF-A0A1U7X420-F1
#
_entry.id   AF-A0A1U7X420-F1
#
_cell.length_a   1.000
_cell.length_b   1.000
_cell.length_c   1.000
_cell.angle_alpha   90.00
_cell.angle_beta   90.00
_cell.angle_gamma   90.00
#
_symmetry.space_group_name_H-M   'P 1'
#
loop_
_entity.id
_entity.type
_entity.pdbx_description
1 polymer ?
#
loop_
_entity_poly.entity_id
_entity_poly.type
_entity_poly.pdbx_seq_one_letter_code
_entity_poly.pdbx_strand_id
1 'polypeptide(L)'
;MVHQDGFLCLTWQLIGGLSTRERLASWGVTDTLVCPLCNVANETIDHLFFSCVYSSGIWNILLQWQGLTRKTMSWQHEMAWMEVNERGRSARAEVSRMAIAGCVYHIWQERNMRIFQNKQRQEEQVIRQIIQEIFCRGSMWARLAKKLERLNFYP
;
A
#
# COMPACT_ATOMS: atom_id res chain seq x y z
N MET A 1 8.09 24.45 -11.51
CA MET A 1 6.87 23.72 -11.09
C MET A 1 6.94 22.28 -11.63
N VAL A 2 7.85 21.43 -11.10
CA VAL A 2 8.12 20.08 -11.67
C VAL A 2 8.35 19.02 -10.56
N HIS A 3 7.87 19.23 -9.33
CA HIS A 3 8.25 18.38 -8.19
C HIS A 3 7.09 17.63 -7.50
N GLN A 4 5.92 17.48 -8.14
CA GLN A 4 4.79 16.75 -7.55
C GLN A 4 4.36 15.50 -8.32
N ASP A 5 4.74 15.37 -9.60
CA ASP A 5 4.35 14.23 -10.43
C ASP A 5 5.28 13.01 -10.28
N GLY A 6 6.43 13.19 -9.61
CA GLY A 6 7.44 12.14 -9.46
C GLY A 6 7.02 11.01 -8.52
N PHE A 7 6.24 11.28 -7.47
CA PHE A 7 5.91 10.25 -6.48
C PHE A 7 4.96 9.19 -7.04
N LEU A 8 3.89 9.62 -7.72
CA LEU A 8 2.95 8.71 -8.38
C LEU A 8 3.60 7.98 -9.56
N CYS A 9 4.43 8.67 -10.34
CA CYS A 9 5.19 8.06 -11.44
C CYS A 9 6.19 7.00 -10.95
N LEU A 10 6.90 7.25 -9.85
CA LEU A 10 7.81 6.27 -9.25
C LEU A 10 7.06 5.07 -8.66
N THR A 11 5.92 5.29 -7.99
CA THR A 11 5.07 4.17 -7.56
C THR A 11 4.57 3.38 -8.78
N TRP A 12 4.20 4.05 -9.87
CA TRP A 12 3.74 3.42 -11.11
C TRP A 12 4.82 2.61 -11.82
N GLN A 13 6.05 3.12 -11.90
CA GLN A 13 7.20 2.39 -12.45
C GLN A 13 7.64 1.22 -11.57
N LEU A 14 7.53 1.37 -10.25
CA LEU A 14 7.74 0.25 -9.32
C LEU A 14 6.66 -0.82 -9.52
N ILE A 15 5.38 -0.44 -9.61
CA ILE A 15 4.23 -1.34 -9.80
C ILE A 15 4.27 -2.04 -11.17
N GLY A 16 4.62 -1.34 -12.25
CA GLY A 16 4.80 -1.94 -13.58
C GLY A 16 5.96 -2.93 -13.66
N GLY A 17 6.88 -2.90 -12.69
CA GLY A 17 7.94 -3.90 -12.49
C GLY A 17 7.56 -5.05 -11.56
N LEU A 18 6.45 -4.96 -10.80
CA LEU A 18 6.04 -6.02 -9.88
C LEU A 18 5.49 -7.20 -10.69
N SER A 19 6.20 -8.32 -10.63
CA SER A 19 5.81 -9.53 -11.34
C SER A 19 4.57 -10.15 -10.70
N THR A 20 3.40 -9.94 -11.32
CA THR A 20 2.15 -10.65 -11.00
C THR A 20 2.34 -12.17 -11.18
N ARG A 21 1.45 -12.97 -10.58
CA ARG A 21 1.46 -14.44 -10.74
C ARG A 21 1.43 -14.86 -12.20
N GLU A 22 0.73 -14.15 -13.08
CA GLU A 22 0.77 -14.40 -14.52
C GLU A 22 2.18 -14.33 -15.09
N ARG A 23 2.96 -13.32 -14.68
CA ARG A 23 4.37 -13.17 -15.10
C ARG A 23 5.25 -14.26 -14.51
N LEU A 24 5.03 -14.64 -13.24
CA LEU A 24 5.74 -15.76 -12.62
C LEU A 24 5.39 -17.12 -13.27
N ALA A 25 4.13 -17.34 -13.64
CA ALA A 25 3.68 -18.53 -14.34
C ALA A 25 4.32 -18.62 -15.73
N SER A 26 4.43 -17.48 -16.43
CA SER A 26 5.15 -17.42 -17.71
C SER A 26 6.66 -17.73 -17.57
N TRP A 27 7.23 -17.58 -16.39
CA TRP A 27 8.62 -17.95 -16.06
C TRP A 27 8.75 -19.37 -15.49
N GLY A 28 7.65 -20.14 -15.40
CA GLY A 28 7.67 -21.49 -14.83
C GLY A 28 7.89 -21.53 -13.31
N VAL A 29 7.73 -20.41 -12.61
CA VAL A 29 7.93 -20.32 -11.15
C VAL A 29 6.73 -20.89 -10.39
N THR A 30 5.54 -20.90 -11.00
CA THR A 30 4.34 -21.45 -10.37
C THR A 30 3.25 -21.80 -11.38
N ASP A 31 2.53 -22.90 -11.12
CA ASP A 31 1.41 -23.35 -11.96
C ASP A 31 0.04 -22.81 -11.49
N THR A 32 0.01 -22.09 -10.36
CA THR A 32 -1.23 -21.54 -9.80
C THR A 32 -1.28 -20.02 -9.93
N LEU A 33 -2.42 -19.53 -10.43
CA LEU A 33 -2.75 -18.11 -10.51
C LEU A 33 -3.36 -17.58 -9.22
N VAL A 34 -3.63 -18.42 -8.23
CA VAL A 34 -4.31 -18.04 -6.99
C VAL A 34 -3.42 -17.11 -6.16
N CYS A 35 -4.03 -16.08 -5.58
CA CYS A 35 -3.37 -15.09 -4.74
C CYS A 35 -2.83 -15.74 -3.46
N PRO A 36 -1.52 -15.61 -3.17
CA PRO A 36 -0.91 -16.21 -1.98
C PRO A 36 -1.31 -15.52 -0.67
N LEU A 37 -1.95 -14.34 -0.74
CA LEU A 37 -2.39 -13.61 0.44
C LEU A 37 -3.70 -14.17 1.03
N CYS A 38 -4.65 -14.55 0.17
CA CYS A 38 -5.96 -15.07 0.59
C CYS A 38 -6.20 -16.54 0.25
N ASN A 39 -5.52 -17.09 -0.76
CA ASN A 39 -5.77 -18.41 -1.33
C ASN A 39 -7.21 -18.63 -1.86
N VAL A 40 -7.94 -17.56 -2.20
CA VAL A 40 -9.35 -17.63 -2.63
C VAL A 40 -9.55 -17.31 -4.11
N ALA A 41 -8.91 -16.26 -4.63
CA ALA A 41 -9.12 -15.76 -5.99
C ALA A 41 -7.79 -15.59 -6.75
N ASN A 42 -7.86 -15.44 -8.06
CA ASN A 42 -6.69 -15.22 -8.90
C ASN A 42 -6.00 -13.88 -8.57
N GLU A 43 -4.67 -13.87 -8.57
CA GLU A 43 -3.86 -12.68 -8.35
C GLU A 43 -3.86 -11.79 -9.59
N THR A 44 -4.60 -10.68 -9.52
CA THR A 44 -4.46 -9.52 -10.41
C THR A 44 -3.86 -8.35 -9.62
N ILE A 45 -3.43 -7.27 -10.28
CA ILE A 45 -2.96 -6.05 -9.58
C ILE A 45 -4.05 -5.51 -8.65
N ASP A 46 -5.29 -5.43 -9.15
CA ASP A 46 -6.43 -4.96 -8.37
C ASP A 46 -6.71 -5.86 -7.16
N HIS A 47 -6.71 -7.19 -7.37
CA HIS A 47 -6.89 -8.15 -6.28
C HIS A 47 -5.76 -8.08 -5.26
N LEU A 48 -4.50 -8.07 -5.72
CA LEU A 48 -3.35 -8.07 -4.82
C LEU A 48 -3.37 -6.88 -3.86
N PHE A 49 -3.65 -5.67 -4.36
CA PHE A 49 -3.54 -4.45 -3.55
C PHE A 49 -4.82 -4.01 -2.85
N PHE A 50 -6.00 -4.24 -3.43
CA PHE A 50 -7.22 -3.63 -2.89
C PHE A 50 -8.47 -4.51 -2.87
N SER A 51 -8.55 -5.58 -3.67
CA SER A 51 -9.73 -6.48 -3.64
C SER A 51 -9.51 -7.79 -2.86
N CYS A 52 -8.29 -8.12 -2.45
CA CYS A 52 -8.00 -9.25 -1.58
C CYS A 52 -8.40 -8.93 -0.13
N VAL A 53 -9.00 -9.89 0.57
CA VAL A 53 -9.46 -9.72 1.96
C VAL A 53 -8.33 -9.25 2.88
N TYR A 54 -7.13 -9.80 2.70
CA TYR A 54 -5.95 -9.45 3.50
C TYR A 54 -5.46 -8.02 3.23
N SER A 55 -5.31 -7.63 1.97
CA SER A 55 -4.81 -6.29 1.61
C SER A 55 -5.85 -5.19 1.83
N SER A 56 -7.12 -5.47 1.53
CA SER A 56 -8.22 -4.54 1.83
C SER A 56 -8.40 -4.33 3.33
N GLY A 57 -8.19 -5.36 4.17
CA GLY A 57 -8.17 -5.23 5.64
C GLY A 57 -7.13 -4.21 6.11
N ILE A 58 -5.88 -4.37 5.63
CA ILE A 58 -4.78 -3.44 5.91
C ILE A 58 -5.14 -2.02 5.47
N TRP A 59 -5.60 -1.85 4.22
CA TRP A 59 -5.90 -0.52 3.69
C TRP A 59 -7.07 0.15 4.41
N ASN A 60 -8.13 -0.59 4.77
CA ASN A 60 -9.25 -0.06 5.54
C ASN A 60 -8.80 0.49 6.90
N ILE A 61 -7.91 -0.22 7.61
CA ILE A 61 -7.38 0.25 8.90
C ILE A 61 -6.51 1.50 8.70
N LEU A 62 -5.68 1.54 7.64
CA LEU A 62 -4.88 2.73 7.31
C LEU A 62 -5.76 3.94 6.94
N LEU A 63 -6.88 3.74 6.25
CA LEU A 63 -7.84 4.81 5.97
C LEU A 63 -8.45 5.36 7.26
N GLN A 64 -8.90 4.48 8.16
CA GLN A 64 -9.44 4.85 9.47
C GLN A 64 -8.40 5.59 10.32
N TRP A 65 -7.16 5.09 10.35
CA TRP A 65 -6.05 5.71 11.06
C TRP A 65 -5.78 7.15 10.60
N GLN A 66 -5.98 7.44 9.31
CA GLN A 66 -5.84 8.79 8.75
C GLN A 66 -7.07 9.69 8.99
N GLY A 67 -8.16 9.15 9.55
CA GLY A 67 -9.44 9.83 9.71
C GLY A 67 -10.26 9.90 8.42
N LEU A 68 -10.03 8.97 7.47
CA LEU A 68 -10.80 8.86 6.23
C LEU A 68 -11.97 7.88 6.43
N THR A 69 -13.19 8.42 6.54
CA THR A 69 -14.42 7.61 6.69
C THR A 69 -14.90 7.06 5.35
N ARG A 70 -14.10 6.19 4.73
CA ARG A 70 -14.47 5.45 3.51
C ARG A 70 -13.91 4.04 3.55
N LYS A 71 -14.44 3.18 2.69
CA LYS A 71 -13.89 1.84 2.46
C LYS A 71 -12.87 1.86 1.31
N THR A 72 -12.08 0.80 1.28
CA THR A 72 -11.22 0.44 0.15
C THR A 72 -12.04 0.44 -1.15
N MET A 73 -11.50 1.07 -2.19
CA MET A 73 -12.03 1.03 -3.55
C MET A 73 -11.12 0.18 -4.44
N SER A 74 -11.51 -0.04 -5.69
CA SER A 74 -10.62 -0.70 -6.66
C SER A 74 -9.36 0.14 -6.91
N TRP A 75 -8.30 -0.50 -7.39
CA TRP A 75 -7.01 0.15 -7.71
C TRP A 75 -7.18 1.44 -8.48
N GLN A 76 -7.97 1.40 -9.56
CA GLN A 76 -8.20 2.57 -10.43
C GLN A 76 -8.89 3.71 -9.68
N HIS A 77 -9.88 3.41 -8.84
CA HIS A 77 -10.59 4.40 -8.06
C HIS A 77 -9.74 4.98 -6.93
N GLU A 78 -8.90 4.18 -6.29
CA GLU A 78 -7.94 4.66 -5.29
C GLU A 78 -6.94 5.65 -5.90
N MET A 79 -6.38 5.30 -7.07
CA MET A 79 -5.44 6.18 -7.77
C MET A 79 -6.12 7.48 -8.23
N ALA A 80 -7.32 7.40 -8.81
CA ALA A 80 -8.09 8.59 -9.19
C ALA A 80 -8.44 9.47 -7.99
N TRP A 81 -8.80 8.85 -6.85
CA TRP A 81 -9.09 9.58 -5.62
C TRP A 81 -7.85 10.30 -5.09
N MET A 82 -6.68 9.64 -5.10
CA MET A 82 -5.40 10.23 -4.71
C MET A 82 -5.02 11.41 -5.61
N GLU A 83 -5.23 11.27 -6.92
CA GLU A 83 -4.97 12.33 -7.87
C GLU A 83 -5.83 13.57 -7.64
N VAL A 84 -7.08 13.43 -7.18
CA VAL A 84 -7.98 14.58 -6.95
C VAL A 84 -7.78 15.17 -5.56
N ASN A 85 -7.75 14.33 -4.53
CA ASN A 85 -7.89 14.76 -3.13
C ASN A 85 -6.55 15.06 -2.46
N GLU A 86 -5.47 14.47 -2.94
CA GLU A 86 -4.16 14.58 -2.32
C GLU A 86 -3.18 15.37 -3.21
N ARG A 87 -3.70 16.35 -3.97
CA ARG A 87 -2.87 17.32 -4.70
C ARG A 87 -2.15 18.25 -3.73
N GLY A 88 -0.96 18.71 -4.12
CA GLY A 88 -0.23 19.75 -3.38
C GLY A 88 0.68 19.22 -2.26
N ARG A 89 1.22 20.16 -1.45
CA ARG A 89 2.18 19.90 -0.36
C ARG A 89 1.52 19.96 1.02
N SER A 90 0.22 19.67 1.12
CA SER A 90 -0.44 19.64 2.42
C SER A 90 0.12 18.49 3.26
N ALA A 91 0.13 18.63 4.59
CA ALA A 91 0.62 17.56 5.45
C ALA A 91 -0.24 16.29 5.34
N ARG A 92 -1.55 16.47 5.16
CA ARG A 92 -2.49 15.38 4.88
C ARG A 92 -2.11 14.64 3.60
N ALA A 93 -1.89 15.36 2.51
CA ALA A 93 -1.56 14.78 1.21
C ALA A 93 -0.26 13.98 1.22
N GLU A 94 0.77 14.45 1.94
CA GLU A 94 1.97 13.64 2.10
C GLU A 94 1.72 12.37 2.91
N VAL A 95 1.01 12.47 4.04
CA VAL A 95 0.72 11.29 4.88
C VAL A 95 -0.08 10.26 4.07
N SER A 96 -1.09 10.69 3.29
CA SER A 96 -1.85 9.81 2.41
C SER A 96 -0.98 9.17 1.32
N ARG A 97 -0.06 9.93 0.72
CA ARG A 97 0.92 9.40 -0.25
C ARG A 97 1.86 8.37 0.38
N MET A 98 2.36 8.66 1.57
CA MET A 98 3.23 7.73 2.30
C MET A 98 2.46 6.46 2.69
N ALA A 99 1.20 6.59 3.10
CA ALA A 99 0.35 5.46 3.45
C ALA A 99 0.07 4.54 2.26
N ILE A 100 -0.31 5.06 1.10
CA ILE A 100 -0.56 4.22 -0.08
C ILE A 100 0.73 3.57 -0.58
N ALA A 101 1.85 4.29 -0.60
CA ALA A 101 3.13 3.73 -1.02
C ALA A 101 3.64 2.65 -0.06
N GLY A 102 3.53 2.88 1.25
CA GLY A 102 3.85 1.89 2.27
C GLY A 102 2.96 0.65 2.14
N CYS A 103 1.66 0.84 1.98
CA CYS A 103 0.70 -0.25 1.78
C CYS A 103 1.08 -1.13 0.59
N VAL A 104 1.28 -0.54 -0.59
CA VAL A 104 1.70 -1.26 -1.81
C VAL A 104 3.02 -2.01 -1.59
N TYR A 105 4.02 -1.34 -1.01
CA TYR A 105 5.33 -1.94 -0.79
C TYR A 105 5.26 -3.15 0.16
N HIS A 106 4.64 -3.00 1.32
CA HIS A 106 4.59 -4.07 2.32
C HIS A 106 3.67 -5.22 1.92
N ILE A 107 2.58 -4.95 1.18
CA ILE A 107 1.76 -6.01 0.59
C ILE A 107 2.58 -6.83 -0.41
N TRP A 108 3.33 -6.16 -1.29
CA TRP A 108 4.18 -6.86 -2.25
C TRP A 108 5.29 -7.66 -1.55
N GLN A 109 5.92 -7.08 -0.52
CA GLN A 109 6.89 -7.77 0.32
C GLN A 109 6.29 -9.02 0.97
N GLU A 110 5.09 -8.89 1.58
CA GLU A 110 4.37 -9.99 2.20
C GLU A 110 4.08 -11.12 1.21
N ARG A 111 3.56 -10.76 0.04
CA ARG A 111 3.28 -11.70 -1.05
C ARG A 111 4.54 -12.47 -1.44
N ASN A 112 5.68 -11.80 -1.57
CA ASN A 112 6.94 -12.47 -1.89
C ASN A 112 7.46 -13.36 -0.76
N MET A 113 7.31 -12.96 0.51
CA MET A 113 7.70 -13.83 1.62
C MET A 113 6.87 -15.11 1.69
N ARG A 114 5.57 -15.04 1.40
CA ARG A 114 4.72 -16.22 1.32
C ARG A 114 5.13 -17.15 0.18
N ILE A 115 5.48 -16.60 -0.99
CA ILE A 115 5.92 -17.39 -2.15
C ILE A 115 7.31 -18.02 -1.94
N PHE A 116 8.30 -17.22 -1.53
CA PHE A 116 9.72 -17.63 -1.60
C PHE A 116 10.30 -18.08 -0.26
N GLN A 117 9.67 -17.76 0.85
CA GLN A 117 10.19 -18.08 2.19
C GLN A 117 9.20 -18.89 3.04
N ASN A 118 7.99 -19.13 2.54
CA ASN A 118 6.90 -19.77 3.30
C ASN A 118 6.66 -19.12 4.67
N LYS A 119 6.82 -17.79 4.74
CA LYS A 119 6.57 -16.98 5.94
C LYS A 119 5.35 -16.10 5.71
N GLN A 120 4.52 -15.97 6.74
CA GLN A 120 3.34 -15.12 6.73
C GLN A 120 3.28 -14.24 7.98
N ARG A 121 2.90 -12.98 7.80
CA ARG A 121 2.58 -12.04 8.88
C ARG A 121 1.08 -11.82 8.96
N GLN A 122 0.60 -11.46 10.15
CA GLN A 122 -0.75 -10.96 10.35
C GLN A 122 -0.89 -9.53 9.84
N GLU A 123 -2.11 -9.12 9.48
CA GLU A 123 -2.42 -7.76 9.00
C GLU A 123 -1.90 -6.69 9.96
N GLU A 124 -2.13 -6.87 11.26
CA GLU A 124 -1.69 -5.95 12.32
C GLU A 124 -0.17 -5.70 12.32
N GLN A 125 0.63 -6.73 12.08
CA GLN A 125 2.08 -6.61 12.03
C GLN A 125 2.53 -5.76 10.84
N VAL A 126 1.85 -5.90 9.70
CA VAL A 126 2.12 -5.12 8.49
C VAL A 126 1.65 -3.67 8.68
N ILE A 127 0.46 -3.46 9.24
CA ILE A 127 -0.07 -2.12 9.55
C ILE A 127 0.88 -1.36 10.47
N ARG A 128 1.34 -2.02 11.55
CA ARG A 128 2.30 -1.44 12.50
C ARG A 128 3.59 -1.02 11.81
N GLN A 129 4.14 -1.86 10.92
CA GLN A 129 5.34 -1.51 10.15
C GLN A 129 5.11 -0.29 9.26
N ILE A 130 4.01 -0.27 8.50
CA ILE A 130 3.67 0.87 7.63
C ILE A 130 3.61 2.16 8.44
N ILE A 131 2.90 2.15 9.57
CA ILE A 131 2.72 3.34 10.40
C ILE A 131 4.04 3.78 11.02
N GLN A 132 4.83 2.85 11.57
CA GLN A 132 6.16 3.15 12.09
C GLN A 132 7.04 3.81 11.01
N GLU A 133 7.05 3.30 9.79
CA GLU A 133 7.80 3.90 8.68
C GLU A 133 7.29 5.31 8.33
N ILE A 134 5.96 5.52 8.33
CA ILE A 134 5.37 6.84 8.11
C ILE A 134 5.81 7.83 9.18
N PHE A 135 5.79 7.44 10.46
CA PHE A 135 6.23 8.31 11.54
C PHE A 135 7.74 8.57 11.51
N CYS A 136 8.56 7.55 11.29
CA CYS A 136 10.02 7.69 11.19
C CYS A 136 10.39 8.65 10.06
N ARG A 137 9.78 8.50 8.88
CA ARG A 137 10.07 9.38 7.75
C ARG A 137 9.42 10.76 7.90
N GLY A 138 8.17 10.80 8.34
CA GLY A 138 7.38 12.02 8.43
C GLY A 138 7.87 12.96 9.52
N SER A 139 8.38 12.44 10.64
CA SER A 139 8.94 13.25 11.73
C SER A 139 10.16 14.09 11.32
N MET A 140 10.84 13.73 10.22
CA MET A 140 11.95 14.52 9.66
C MET A 140 11.51 15.89 9.12
N TRP A 141 10.22 16.09 8.85
CA TRP A 141 9.67 17.36 8.38
C TRP A 141 8.73 17.97 9.41
N ALA A 142 9.07 19.13 9.95
CA ALA A 142 8.30 19.80 11.02
C ALA A 142 6.78 19.93 10.73
N ARG A 143 6.41 20.20 9.48
CA ARG A 143 5.01 20.28 9.05
C ARG A 143 4.26 18.95 9.17
N LEU A 144 4.94 17.82 8.93
CA LEU A 144 4.37 16.48 8.99
C LEU A 144 4.39 15.97 10.43
N ALA A 145 5.47 16.23 11.18
CA ALA A 145 5.58 15.92 12.60
C ALA A 145 4.35 16.42 13.38
N LYS A 146 3.99 17.70 13.23
CA LYS A 146 2.80 18.30 13.88
C LYS A 146 1.48 17.63 13.52
N LYS A 147 1.37 17.07 12.30
CA LYS A 147 0.18 16.33 11.86
C LYS A 147 0.18 14.91 12.44
N LEU A 148 1.33 14.25 12.45
CA LEU A 148 1.53 12.90 12.96
C LEU A 148 1.34 12.82 14.48
N GLU A 149 1.70 13.85 15.25
CA GLU A 149 1.40 13.96 16.69
C GLU A 149 -0.09 13.79 17.03
N ARG A 150 -0.98 14.07 16.07
CA ARG A 150 -2.43 13.93 16.23
C ARG A 150 -2.95 12.54 15.83
N LEU A 151 -2.09 11.69 15.28
CA LEU A 151 -2.41 10.33 14.85
C LEU A 151 -1.83 9.33 15.84
N ASN A 152 -2.45 8.15 15.96
CA ASN A 152 -1.94 7.11 16.87
C ASN A 152 -0.71 6.42 16.26
N PHE A 153 0.42 6.37 16.98
CA PHE A 153 1.62 5.68 16.50
C PHE A 153 1.46 4.14 16.49
N TYR A 154 0.61 3.61 17.37
CA TYR A 154 0.36 2.18 17.54
C TYR A 154 -1.16 1.91 17.58
N PRO A 155 -1.84 1.91 16.42
CA PRO A 155 -3.24 1.49 16.35
C PRO A 155 -3.40 -0.02 16.54
#